data_AF-A0A0D1BW73-F1
#
_entry.id   AF-A0A0D1BW73-F1
#
_cell.length_a   1.000
_cell.length_b   1.000
_cell.length_c   1.000
_cell.angle_alpha   90.00
_cell.angle_beta   90.00
_cell.angle_gamma   90.00
#
_symmetry.space_group_name_H-M   'P 1'
#
loop_
_entity.id
_entity.type
_entity.pdbx_description
1 polymer ?
#
loop_
_entity_poly.entity_id
_entity_poly.type
_entity_poly.pdbx_seq_one_letter_code
_entity_poly.pdbx_strand_id
1 'polypeptide(L)'
;MSLLMCISISVGILSGLWGCLSSNFGLITWVGFIGCTSYYAAGGKLQGLKKSVVTNMTGVLWAMLIIITSSYLGFPLEGAIMIGIFSFVMCAQARFQLLSFIPGTFCGSCSTFGVNGNWQGVIIALLCGAILGYTSEIGGIWLHKLIGKEVQDKNKYLSN
;
A
#
# COMPACT_ATOMS: atom_id res chain seq x y z
N MET A 1 -25.87 4.52 -8.39
CA MET A 1 -24.82 3.59 -7.95
C MET A 1 -24.12 4.17 -6.74
N SER A 2 -23.80 3.36 -5.72
CA SER A 2 -23.08 3.87 -4.55
C SER A 2 -21.63 4.19 -4.91
N LEU A 3 -21.03 5.17 -4.23
CA LEU A 3 -19.61 5.52 -4.40
C LEU A 3 -18.71 4.30 -4.22
N LEU A 4 -19.01 3.45 -3.23
CA LEU A 4 -18.25 2.23 -2.96
C LEU A 4 -18.23 1.31 -4.18
N MET A 5 -19.38 1.10 -4.83
CA MET A 5 -19.45 0.24 -6.02
C MET A 5 -18.66 0.83 -7.20
N CYS A 6 -18.69 2.15 -7.40
CA CYS A 6 -17.87 2.81 -8.42
C CYS A 6 -16.36 2.65 -8.15
N ILE A 7 -15.94 2.76 -6.89
CA ILE A 7 -14.55 2.51 -6.47
C ILE A 7 -14.19 1.03 -6.67
N SER A 8 -15.06 0.09 -6.28
CA SER A 8 -14.82 -1.34 -6.49
C SER A 8 -14.61 -1.71 -7.96
N ILE A 9 -15.40 -1.12 -8.87
CA ILE A 9 -15.22 -1.31 -10.31
C ILE A 9 -13.85 -0.78 -10.76
N SER A 10 -13.50 0.45 -10.35
CA SER A 10 -12.21 1.04 -10.71
C SER A 10 -11.03 0.24 -10.17
N VAL A 11 -11.07 -0.15 -8.89
CA VAL A 11 -10.06 -1.01 -8.24
C VAL A 11 -9.93 -2.35 -8.96
N GLY A 12 -11.05 -3.00 -9.32
CA GLY A 12 -11.03 -4.29 -10.02
C GLY A 12 -10.33 -4.21 -11.37
N ILE A 13 -10.65 -3.19 -12.19
CA ILE A 13 -10.03 -2.97 -13.49
C ILE A 13 -8.54 -2.69 -13.35
N LEU A 14 -8.15 -1.74 -12.48
CA LEU A 14 -6.75 -1.39 -12.27
C LEU A 14 -5.94 -2.54 -11.66
N SER A 15 -6.54 -3.35 -10.78
CA SER A 15 -5.89 -4.54 -10.22
C SER A 15 -5.65 -5.61 -11.27
N GLY A 16 -6.59 -5.83 -12.19
CA GLY A 16 -6.39 -6.72 -13.34
C GLY A 16 -5.25 -6.23 -14.24
N LEU A 17 -5.23 -4.94 -14.57
CA LEU A 17 -4.15 -4.33 -15.34
C LEU A 17 -2.79 -4.45 -14.64
N TRP A 18 -2.75 -4.26 -13.32
CA TRP A 18 -1.54 -4.44 -12.53
C TRP A 18 -1.00 -5.86 -12.56
N GLY A 19 -1.88 -6.87 -12.50
CA GLY A 19 -1.47 -8.26 -12.65
C GLY A 19 -0.67 -8.47 -13.94
N CYS A 20 -1.19 -8.01 -15.07
CA CYS A 20 -0.52 -8.13 -16.37
C CYS A 20 0.74 -7.26 -16.50
N LEU A 21 0.71 -6.03 -15.97
CA LEU A 21 1.86 -5.12 -16.05
C LEU A 21 3.00 -5.60 -15.15
N SER A 22 2.70 -5.96 -13.91
CA SER A 22 3.72 -6.38 -12.95
C SER A 22 4.47 -7.62 -13.42
N SER A 23 3.79 -8.60 -14.02
CA SER A 23 4.43 -9.78 -14.60
C SER A 23 5.37 -9.45 -15.74
N ASN A 24 5.02 -8.48 -16.59
CA ASN A 24 5.82 -8.12 -17.78
C ASN A 24 7.05 -7.28 -17.43
N PHE A 25 6.96 -6.44 -16.39
CA PHE A 25 8.05 -5.59 -15.93
C PHE A 25 8.92 -6.23 -14.83
N GLY A 26 8.66 -7.49 -14.46
CA GLY A 26 9.41 -8.20 -13.42
C GLY A 26 9.20 -7.62 -12.00
N LEU A 27 8.09 -6.93 -11.78
CA LEU A 27 7.74 -6.36 -10.47
C LEU A 27 7.16 -7.44 -9.56
N ILE A 28 7.34 -7.26 -8.25
CA ILE A 28 6.82 -8.20 -7.25
C ILE A 28 5.33 -7.93 -7.06
N THR A 29 4.49 -8.58 -7.87
CA THR A 29 3.05 -8.35 -7.97
C THR A 29 2.35 -8.24 -6.62
N TRP A 30 2.63 -9.19 -5.71
CA TRP A 30 2.03 -9.26 -4.37
C TRP A 30 2.42 -8.08 -3.49
N VAL A 31 3.68 -7.64 -3.57
CA VAL A 31 4.15 -6.46 -2.82
C VAL A 31 3.49 -5.19 -3.36
N GLY A 32 3.20 -5.12 -4.67
CA GLY A 32 2.35 -4.09 -5.24
C GLY A 32 0.94 -4.08 -4.63
N PHE A 33 0.31 -5.24 -4.48
CA PHE A 33 -0.99 -5.33 -3.81
C PHE A 33 -0.94 -4.94 -2.34
N ILE A 34 0.16 -5.22 -1.64
CA ILE A 34 0.39 -4.74 -0.27
C ILE A 34 0.50 -3.21 -0.24
N GLY A 35 1.15 -2.59 -1.22
CA GLY A 35 1.19 -1.14 -1.39
C GLY A 35 -0.19 -0.51 -1.57
N CYS A 36 -1.03 -1.12 -2.43
CA CYS A 36 -2.42 -0.69 -2.62
C CYS A 36 -3.27 -0.90 -1.36
N THR A 37 -3.13 -2.05 -0.71
CA THR A 37 -3.86 -2.40 0.53
C THR A 37 -3.51 -1.44 1.66
N SER A 38 -2.22 -1.18 1.88
CA SER A 38 -1.74 -0.24 2.91
C SER A 38 -2.23 1.19 2.65
N TYR A 39 -2.36 1.61 1.39
CA TYR A 39 -2.98 2.88 1.02
C TYR A 39 -4.44 2.98 1.49
N TYR A 40 -5.27 2.00 1.14
CA TYR A 40 -6.68 1.99 1.52
C TYR A 40 -6.85 1.87 3.04
N ALA A 41 -6.04 1.04 3.70
CA ALA A 41 -6.03 0.86 5.14
C ALA A 41 -5.58 2.12 5.90
N ALA A 42 -4.73 2.96 5.28
CA ALA A 42 -4.34 4.27 5.84
C ALA A 42 -5.43 5.35 5.72
N GLY A 43 -6.60 5.02 5.18
CA GLY A 43 -7.76 5.92 5.06
C GLY A 43 -7.93 6.58 3.68
N GLY A 44 -7.18 6.12 2.68
CA GLY A 44 -7.23 6.66 1.32
C GLY A 44 -6.86 8.14 1.23
N LYS A 45 -7.25 8.78 0.12
CA LYS A 45 -6.91 10.18 -0.19
C LYS A 45 -5.40 10.44 -0.23
N LEU A 46 -5.02 11.69 -0.45
CA LEU A 46 -3.60 12.09 -0.47
C LEU A 46 -2.90 11.89 0.89
N GLN A 47 -3.63 12.03 2.00
CA GLN A 47 -3.08 11.82 3.34
C GLN A 47 -2.76 10.34 3.61
N GLY A 48 -3.66 9.43 3.24
CA GLY A 48 -3.43 7.99 3.34
C GLY A 48 -2.28 7.53 2.44
N LEU A 49 -2.14 8.12 1.24
CA LEU A 49 -0.97 7.87 0.38
C LEU A 49 0.34 8.23 1.06
N LYS A 50 0.45 9.46 1.57
CA LYS A 50 1.67 9.91 2.25
C LYS A 50 1.98 9.03 3.47
N LYS A 51 0.96 8.76 4.29
CA LYS A 51 1.10 7.95 5.50
C LYS A 51 1.53 6.52 5.18
N SER A 52 0.84 5.87 4.25
CA SER A 52 1.16 4.52 3.78
C SER A 52 2.59 4.45 3.24
N VAL A 53 2.96 5.31 2.30
CA VAL A 53 4.30 5.31 1.70
C VAL A 53 5.38 5.51 2.75
N VAL A 54 5.25 6.51 3.62
CA VAL A 54 6.26 6.78 4.66
C VAL A 54 6.39 5.59 5.61
N THR A 55 5.27 5.04 6.10
CA THR A 55 5.30 3.88 7.00
C THR A 55 5.90 2.64 6.32
N ASN A 56 5.51 2.36 5.08
CA ASN A 56 6.06 1.27 4.27
C ASN A 56 7.58 1.41 4.11
N MET A 57 8.08 2.60 3.76
CA MET A 57 9.53 2.84 3.63
C MET A 57 10.27 2.64 4.95
N THR A 58 9.69 3.09 6.08
CA THR A 58 10.30 2.85 7.40
C THR A 58 10.34 1.36 7.71
N GLY A 59 9.32 0.60 7.32
CA GLY A 59 9.29 -0.86 7.46
C GLY A 59 10.41 -1.55 6.68
N VAL A 60 10.60 -1.17 5.42
CA VAL A 60 11.72 -1.68 4.60
C VAL A 60 13.07 -1.40 5.28
N LEU A 61 13.24 -0.19 5.84
CA LEU A 61 14.45 0.18 6.57
C LEU A 61 14.66 -0.73 7.80
N TRP A 62 13.63 -0.94 8.62
CA TRP A 62 13.73 -1.79 9.81
C TRP A 62 13.99 -3.25 9.45
N ALA A 63 13.37 -3.77 8.39
CA ALA A 63 13.64 -5.13 7.91
C ALA A 63 15.08 -5.32 7.44
N MET A 64 15.63 -4.34 6.70
CA MET A 64 17.03 -4.40 6.29
C MET A 64 17.97 -4.37 7.49
N LEU A 65 17.69 -3.53 8.50
CA LEU A 65 18.48 -3.51 9.74
C LEU A 65 18.41 -4.85 10.48
N ILE A 66 17.25 -5.51 10.53
CA ILE A 66 17.12 -6.85 11.14
C ILE A 66 17.96 -7.86 10.36
N ILE A 67 17.88 -7.90 9.03
CA ILE A 67 18.62 -8.85 8.19
C ILE A 67 20.14 -8.66 8.39
N ILE A 68 20.60 -7.41 8.32
CA ILE A 68 22.01 -7.05 8.47
C ILE A 68 22.49 -7.38 9.88
N THR A 69 21.76 -6.99 10.92
CA THR A 69 22.22 -7.21 12.31
C THR A 69 22.21 -8.70 12.67
N SER A 70 21.24 -9.47 12.16
CA SER A 70 21.17 -10.90 12.42
C SER A 70 22.32 -11.66 11.77
N SER A 71 22.77 -11.26 10.58
CA SER A 71 23.89 -11.93 9.90
C SER A 71 25.24 -11.77 10.60
N TYR A 72 25.41 -10.75 11.45
CA TYR A 72 26.64 -10.54 12.23
C TYR A 72 26.67 -11.30 13.57
N LEU A 73 25.52 -11.76 14.07
CA LEU A 73 25.42 -12.22 15.46
C LEU A 73 25.69 -13.71 15.66
N GLY A 74 25.63 -14.56 14.63
CA GLY A 74 26.19 -15.93 14.63
C GLY A 74 25.67 -16.92 15.69
N PHE A 75 24.62 -16.59 16.46
CA PHE A 75 24.00 -17.44 17.48
C PHE A 75 22.68 -18.04 16.97
N PRO A 76 22.11 -19.11 17.53
CA PRO A 76 20.91 -19.75 16.96
C PRO A 76 19.59 -18.96 17.07
N LEU A 77 19.57 -17.85 17.83
CA LEU A 77 18.35 -17.10 18.19
C LEU A 77 18.46 -15.59 17.92
N GLU A 78 19.51 -15.13 17.22
CA GLU A 78 19.68 -13.72 16.84
C GLU A 78 18.47 -13.17 16.10
N GLY A 79 17.97 -13.90 15.10
CA GLY A 79 16.85 -13.45 14.27
C GLY A 79 15.59 -13.15 15.11
N ALA A 80 15.24 -14.04 16.03
CA ALA A 80 14.05 -13.87 16.88
C ALA A 80 14.19 -12.70 17.86
N ILE A 81 15.37 -12.54 18.45
CA ILE A 81 15.67 -11.42 19.36
C ILE A 81 15.59 -10.09 18.60
N MET A 82 16.20 -10.02 17.41
CA MET A 82 16.18 -8.81 16.58
C MET A 82 14.75 -8.48 16.12
N ILE A 83 13.96 -9.46 15.70
CA ILE A 83 12.54 -9.26 15.38
C ILE A 83 11.80 -8.67 16.57
N GLY A 84 12.03 -9.18 17.79
CA GLY A 84 11.41 -8.64 19.01
C GLY A 84 11.78 -7.18 19.28
N ILE A 85 13.08 -6.86 19.26
CA ILE A 85 13.59 -5.50 19.50
C ILE A 85 13.05 -4.54 18.45
N PHE A 86 13.19 -4.86 17.16
CA PHE A 86 12.76 -3.97 16.10
C PHE A 86 11.24 -3.89 15.98
N SER A 87 10.48 -4.92 16.35
CA SER A 87 9.01 -4.81 16.47
C SER A 87 8.59 -3.81 17.53
N PHE A 88 9.29 -3.78 18.67
CA PHE A 88 9.08 -2.72 19.67
C PHE A 88 9.40 -1.33 19.09
N VAL A 89 10.51 -1.18 18.37
CA VAL A 89 10.88 0.10 17.72
C VAL A 89 9.84 0.53 16.68
N MET A 90 9.34 -0.40 15.86
CA MET A 90 8.30 -0.16 14.86
C MET A 90 6.99 0.32 15.50
N CYS A 91 6.64 -0.16 16.69
CA CYS A 91 5.51 0.36 17.45
C CYS A 91 5.83 1.71 18.12
N ALA A 92 7.02 1.87 18.70
CA ALA A 92 7.42 3.09 19.39
C ALA A 92 7.57 4.31 18.46
N GLN A 93 7.90 4.11 17.18
CA GLN A 93 7.96 5.19 16.18
C GLN A 93 6.56 5.73 15.82
N ALA A 94 5.48 5.02 16.14
CA ALA A 94 4.11 5.45 15.86
C ALA A 94 3.69 6.71 16.62
N ARG A 95 4.50 7.15 17.59
CA ARG A 95 4.36 8.46 18.24
C ARG A 95 4.43 9.64 17.27
N PHE A 96 5.10 9.48 16.13
CA PHE A 96 5.14 10.50 15.09
C PHE A 96 3.88 10.43 14.22
N GLN A 97 3.22 11.58 14.00
CA GLN A 97 1.93 11.61 13.29
C GLN A 97 1.97 10.93 11.91
N LEU A 98 3.05 11.12 11.15
CA LEU A 98 3.22 10.50 9.83
C LEU A 98 3.48 8.99 9.89
N LEU A 99 4.02 8.47 11.00
CA LEU A 99 4.34 7.06 11.20
C LEU A 99 3.30 6.35 12.08
N SER A 100 2.23 7.03 12.46
CA SER A 100 1.19 6.49 13.36
C SER A 100 0.39 5.32 12.77
N PHE A 101 0.60 4.98 11.48
CA PHE A 101 0.00 3.80 10.86
C PHE A 101 0.96 2.61 10.97
N ILE A 102 0.99 2.02 12.16
CA ILE A 102 1.81 0.84 12.50
C ILE A 102 1.67 -0.29 11.47
N PRO A 103 0.45 -0.65 10.99
CA PRO A 103 0.32 -1.74 10.02
C PRO A 103 1.11 -1.50 8.73
N GLY A 104 1.26 -0.25 8.28
CA GLY A 104 2.06 0.06 7.09
C GLY A 104 3.55 -0.24 7.30
N THR A 105 4.08 0.02 8.49
CA THR A 105 5.46 -0.37 8.82
C THR A 105 5.63 -1.88 8.73
N PHE A 106 4.70 -2.67 9.29
CA PHE A 106 4.77 -4.13 9.16
C PHE A 106 4.59 -4.61 7.72
N CYS A 107 3.72 -3.97 6.91
CA CYS A 107 3.59 -4.26 5.48
C CYS A 107 4.92 -4.11 4.74
N GLY A 108 5.65 -3.01 4.98
CA GLY A 108 6.98 -2.80 4.42
C GLY A 108 7.97 -3.87 4.86
N SER A 109 8.06 -4.12 6.17
CA SER A 109 9.01 -5.07 6.75
C SER A 109 8.78 -6.50 6.24
N CYS A 110 7.54 -6.98 6.32
CA CYS A 110 7.16 -8.32 5.86
C CYS A 110 7.36 -8.50 4.36
N SER A 111 7.12 -7.44 3.57
CA SER A 111 7.39 -7.47 2.13
C SER A 111 8.88 -7.66 1.85
N THR A 112 9.76 -6.98 2.59
CA THR A 112 11.22 -7.13 2.48
C THR A 112 11.70 -8.51 2.91
N PHE A 113 11.18 -9.06 4.00
CA PHE A 113 11.51 -10.42 4.44
C PHE A 113 11.05 -11.47 3.43
N GLY A 114 9.84 -11.33 2.89
CA GLY A 114 9.26 -12.28 1.94
C GLY A 114 10.04 -12.41 0.62
N VAL A 115 10.95 -11.47 0.35
CA VAL A 115 11.80 -11.46 -0.85
C VAL A 115 13.29 -11.55 -0.52
N ASN A 116 13.62 -12.05 0.67
CA ASN A 116 14.99 -12.25 1.15
C ASN A 116 15.85 -10.99 1.11
N GLY A 117 15.28 -9.83 1.45
CA GLY A 117 16.05 -8.57 1.54
C GLY A 117 16.26 -7.85 0.21
N ASN A 118 15.57 -8.23 -0.88
CA ASN A 118 15.50 -7.42 -2.10
C ASN A 118 14.69 -6.13 -1.89
N TRP A 119 15.27 -5.19 -1.14
CA TRP A 119 14.64 -3.94 -0.76
C TRP A 119 14.35 -3.02 -1.94
N GLN A 120 15.19 -3.04 -2.99
CA GLN A 120 14.99 -2.21 -4.18
C GLN A 120 13.70 -2.59 -4.91
N GLY A 121 13.50 -3.88 -5.18
CA GLY A 121 12.27 -4.37 -5.81
C GLY A 121 11.03 -4.10 -4.95
N VAL A 122 11.17 -4.21 -3.63
CA VAL A 122 10.08 -3.94 -2.68
C VAL A 122 9.68 -2.48 -2.66
N ILE A 123 10.65 -1.55 -2.62
CA ILE A 123 10.36 -0.12 -2.65
C ILE A 123 9.59 0.24 -3.93
N ILE A 124 10.08 -0.21 -5.09
CA ILE A 124 9.44 0.07 -6.38
C ILE A 124 8.03 -0.51 -6.40
N ALA A 125 7.86 -1.78 -6.01
CA ALA A 125 6.55 -2.43 -5.99
C ALA A 125 5.57 -1.75 -5.02
N LEU A 126 5.99 -1.41 -3.79
CA LEU A 126 5.15 -0.73 -2.80
C LEU A 126 4.72 0.66 -3.29
N LEU A 127 5.63 1.42 -3.90
CA LEU A 127 5.32 2.75 -4.45
C LEU A 127 4.34 2.66 -5.60
N CYS A 128 4.60 1.80 -6.59
CA CYS A 128 3.69 1.59 -7.71
C CYS A 128 2.32 1.10 -7.24
N GLY A 129 2.27 0.19 -6.26
CA GLY A 129 1.05 -0.29 -5.64
C GLY A 129 0.25 0.82 -4.93
N ALA A 130 0.92 1.68 -4.17
CA ALA A 130 0.29 2.80 -3.49
C ALA A 130 -0.26 3.85 -4.49
N ILE A 131 0.49 4.13 -5.56
CA ILE A 131 0.03 4.99 -6.67
C ILE A 131 -1.19 4.37 -7.35
N LEU A 132 -1.17 3.07 -7.60
CA LEU A 132 -2.31 2.36 -8.16
C LEU A 132 -3.55 2.50 -7.26
N GLY A 133 -3.40 2.29 -5.95
CA GLY A 133 -4.47 2.51 -4.98
C GLY A 133 -5.05 3.92 -5.09
N TYR A 134 -4.19 4.94 -5.10
CA TYR A 134 -4.60 6.33 -5.25
C TYR A 134 -5.34 6.62 -6.56
N THR A 135 -4.82 6.14 -7.69
CA THR A 135 -5.45 6.32 -9.00
C THR A 135 -6.79 5.59 -9.10
N SER A 136 -6.93 4.42 -8.47
CA SER A 136 -8.20 3.68 -8.42
C SER A 136 -9.27 4.37 -7.60
N GLU A 137 -8.91 5.05 -6.50
CA GLU A 137 -9.87 5.84 -5.74
C GLU A 137 -10.35 7.05 -6.56
N ILE A 138 -9.43 7.77 -7.21
CA ILE A 138 -9.77 8.91 -8.08
C ILE A 138 -10.67 8.46 -9.23
N GLY A 139 -10.34 7.34 -9.88
CA GLY A 139 -11.14 6.77 -10.97
C GLY A 139 -12.57 6.45 -10.52
N GLY A 140 -12.72 5.82 -9.35
CA GLY A 140 -14.03 5.54 -8.76
C GLY A 140 -14.85 6.79 -8.44
N ILE A 141 -14.22 7.82 -7.86
CA ILE A 141 -14.86 9.11 -7.57
C ILE A 141 -15.31 9.80 -8.87
N TRP A 142 -14.47 9.75 -9.91
CA TRP A 142 -14.79 10.33 -11.21
C TRP A 142 -15.97 9.61 -11.86
N LEU A 143 -15.97 8.27 -11.86
CA LEU A 143 -17.08 7.46 -12.37
C LEU A 143 -18.40 7.76 -11.65
N HIS A 144 -18.36 7.90 -10.32
CA HIS A 144 -19.55 8.27 -9.54
C HIS A 144 -20.11 9.64 -9.93
N LYS A 145 -19.24 10.63 -10.19
CA LYS A 145 -19.65 11.96 -10.64
C LYS A 145 -20.29 11.95 -12.03
N LEU A 146 -19.79 11.12 -12.96
CA LEU A 146 -20.38 10.98 -14.30
C LEU A 146 -21.79 10.41 -14.23
N ILE A 147 -21.98 9.32 -13.49
CA ILE A 147 -23.30 8.67 -13.33
C ILE A 147 -24.26 9.62 -12.61
N GLY A 148 -23.79 10.37 -11.60
CA GLY A 148 -24.62 11.36 -10.91
C GLY A 148 -25.09 12.51 -11.80
N LYS A 149 -24.27 12.97 -12.75
CA LYS A 149 -24.64 13.99 -13.73
C LYS A 149 -25.67 13.48 -14.74
N GLU A 150 -25.51 12.27 -15.26
CA GLU A 150 -26.48 11.67 -16.20
C GLU A 150 -27.88 11.53 -15.60
N VAL A 151 -27.99 11.20 -14.30
CA VAL A 151 -29.28 11.10 -13.61
C VAL A 151 -29.94 12.47 -13.46
N GLN A 152 -29.18 13.53 -13.18
CA GLN A 152 -29.71 14.89 -13.11
C GLN A 152 -30.18 15.40 -14.48
N ASP A 153 -29.40 15.15 -15.54
CA ASP A 153 -29.77 15.54 -16.90
C ASP A 153 -31.03 14.80 -17.36
N LYS A 154 -31.12 13.47 -17.15
CA LYS A 154 -32.34 12.70 -17.48
C LYS A 154 -33.58 13.21 -16.74
N ASN A 155 -33.47 13.56 -15.46
CA ASN A 155 -34.61 14.10 -14.71
C ASN A 155 -35.06 15.47 -15.22
N LYS A 156 -34.14 16.29 -15.76
CA LYS A 156 -34.46 17.59 -16.38
C LYS A 156 -35.17 17.46 -17.73
N TYR A 157 -34.90 16.39 -18.49
CA TYR A 157 -35.61 16.10 -19.75
C TYR A 157 -36.99 15.47 -19.53
N LEU A 158 -37.21 14.76 -18.42
CA LEU A 158 -38.51 14.16 -18.06
C LEU A 158 -39.46 15.12 -17.34
N SER A 159 -38.97 16.30 -16.93
CA SER A 159 -39.78 17.34 -16.27
C SER A 159 -40.24 18.48 -17.20
N ASN A 160 -39.96 18.36 -18.51
CA ASN A 160 -40.44 19.26 -19.57
C ASN A 160 -41.35 18.48 -20.51
#